data_AF-A0A6N6Z6M8-F1
#
_entry.id   AF-A0A6N6Z6M8-F1
#
_cell.length_a   1.000
_cell.length_b   1.000
_cell.length_c   1.000
_cell.angle_alpha   90.00
_cell.angle_beta   90.00
_cell.angle_gamma   90.00
#
_symmetry.space_group_name_H-M   'P 1'
#
loop_
_entity.id
_entity.type
_entity.pdbx_description
1 polymer ?
#
loop_
_entity_poly.entity_id
_entity_poly.type
_entity_poly.pdbx_seq_one_letter_code
_entity_poly.pdbx_strand_id
1 'polypeptide(L)' 'MDSLGKTLVVAGLLLTGVGLIVWLLGGRGWLNWFGHLPGDIRVEGERGGFYFPLTTCIVISVALSLLMWLFRR' A
#
# COMPACT_ATOMS: atom_id res chain seq x y z
N MET A 1 25.32 5.85 20.70
CA MET A 1 25.59 6.10 19.27
C MET A 1 25.36 4.84 18.44
N ASP A 2 25.70 3.65 18.95
CA ASP A 2 25.42 2.35 18.29
C ASP A 2 23.93 2.08 18.00
N SER A 3 23.03 2.46 18.92
CA SER A 3 21.58 2.28 18.72
C SER A 3 21.06 3.12 17.56
N LEU A 4 21.47 4.39 17.47
CA LEU A 4 21.10 5.29 16.38
C LEU A 4 21.59 4.79 15.02
N GLY A 5 22.83 4.30 14.94
CA GLY A 5 23.37 3.72 13.70
C GLY A 5 22.57 2.50 13.23
N LYS A 6 22.24 1.58 14.14
CA LYS A 6 21.40 0.41 13.82
C LYS A 6 20.00 0.82 13.38
N THR A 7 19.38 1.80 14.04
CA THR A 7 18.05 2.30 13.66
C THR A 7 18.05 2.92 12.27
N LEU A 8 19.09 3.70 11.92
CA LEU A 8 19.23 4.29 10.59
C LEU A 8 19.40 3.23 9.50
N VAL A 9 20.19 2.18 9.77
CA VAL A 9 20.37 1.06 8.82
C VAL A 9 19.06 0.31 8.60
N VAL A 10 18.31 0.00 9.67
CA VAL A 10 17.01 -0.68 9.57
C VAL A 10 15.99 0.19 8.83
N ALA A 11 15.92 1.48 9.14
CA ALA A 11 15.02 2.42 8.47
C ALA A 11 15.35 2.57 6.98
N GLY A 12 16.64 2.62 6.63
CA GLY A 12 17.10 2.65 5.24
C GLY A 12 16.69 1.39 4.48
N LEU A 13 16.91 0.20 5.06
CA LEU A 13 16.49 -1.07 4.48
C LEU A 13 14.98 -1.15 4.27
N LEU A 14 14.18 -0.69 5.23
CA LEU A 14 12.72 -0.63 5.11
C LEU A 14 12.29 0.30 3.98
N LEU A 15 12.87 1.52 3.91
CA LEU A 15 12.57 2.48 2.86
C LEU A 15 12.94 1.95 1.47
N THR A 16 14.10 1.30 1.33
CA THR A 16 14.51 0.65 0.08
C THR A 16 13.55 -0.48 -0.28
N GLY A 17 13.14 -1.31 0.68
CA GLY A 17 12.17 -2.38 0.45
C GLY A 17 10.82 -1.85 -0.03
N VAL A 18 10.29 -0.82 0.62
CA VAL A 18 9.05 -0.13 0.20
C VAL A 18 9.21 0.48 -1.19
N GLY A 19 10.30 1.18 -1.46
CA GLY A 19 10.58 1.77 -2.78
C GLY A 19 10.68 0.71 -3.88
N LEU A 20 11.28 -0.45 -3.59
CA LEU A 20 11.39 -1.55 -4.55
C LEU A 20 10.03 -2.20 -4.83
N ILE A 21 9.21 -2.38 -3.79
CA ILE A 21 7.82 -2.84 -3.93
C ILE A 21 7.04 -1.87 -4.79
N VAL A 22 7.09 -0.56 -4.50
CA VAL A 22 6.40 0.46 -5.29
C VAL A 22 6.91 0.50 -6.73
N TRP A 23 8.22 0.37 -6.96
CA TRP A 23 8.80 0.37 -8.30
C TRP A 23 8.40 -0.85 -9.13
N LEU A 24 8.49 -2.05 -8.53
CA LEU A 24 8.16 -3.31 -9.20
C LEU A 24 6.65 -3.47 -9.42
N LEU A 25 5.82 -3.04 -8.47
CA LEU A 25 4.36 -3.10 -8.57
C LEU A 25 3.79 -1.95 -9.42
N GLY A 26 4.41 -0.77 -9.34
CA GLY A 26 4.03 0.45 -10.06
C GLY A 26 4.39 0.42 -11.55
N GLY A 27 5.58 -0.06 -11.90
CA GLY A 27 6.04 -0.09 -13.30
C GLY A 27 5.39 -1.18 -14.16
N ARG A 28 4.81 -2.21 -13.55
CA ARG A 28 4.24 -3.38 -14.26
C ARG A 28 2.74 -3.28 -14.56
N GLY A 29 2.12 -2.14 -14.27
CA GLY A 29 0.67 -1.95 -14.42
C GLY A 29 -0.19 -2.69 -13.39
N TRP A 30 0.42 -3.36 -12.40
CA TRP A 30 -0.32 -4.07 -11.36
C TRP A 30 -0.99 -3.10 -10.38
N LEU A 31 -0.36 -1.94 -10.13
CA LEU A 31 -0.93 -0.82 -9.38
C LEU A 31 -1.99 -0.02 -10.15
N ASN A 32 -2.18 -0.26 -11.45
CA ASN A 32 -3.27 0.39 -12.20
C ASN A 32 -4.66 -0.11 -11.74
N TRP A 33 -4.71 -1.33 -11.18
CA TRP A 33 -5.89 -1.90 -10.51
C TRP A 33 -6.06 -1.35 -9.08
N PHE A 34 -4.99 -0.86 -8.45
CA PHE A 34 -5.02 -0.29 -7.10
C PHE A 34 -5.65 1.11 -7.17
N GLY A 35 -6.98 1.10 -7.08
CA GLY A 35 -7.87 2.24 -7.24
C GLY A 35 -8.75 2.25 -8.49
N HIS A 36 -8.67 1.18 -9.29
CA HIS A 36 -9.67 0.84 -10.32
C HIS A 36 -10.32 -0.51 -10.02
N LEU A 37 -10.40 -0.89 -8.73
CA LEU A 37 -11.10 -2.10 -8.33
C LEU A 37 -12.59 -1.95 -8.65
N PRO A 38 -13.23 -2.97 -9.25
CA PRO A 38 -14.68 -2.98 -9.41
C PRO A 38 -15.31 -2.88 -8.01
N GLY A 39 -15.89 -1.72 -7.69
CA GLY A 39 -16.40 -1.38 -6.35
C GLY A 39 -15.86 -0.07 -5.76
N ASP A 40 -14.75 0.46 -6.27
CA ASP A 40 -14.30 1.81 -5.89
C ASP A 40 -15.20 2.85 -6.57
N ILE A 41 -15.84 3.70 -5.76
CA ILE A 41 -16.83 4.67 -6.25
C ILE A 41 -16.07 5.85 -6.82
N ARG A 42 -16.10 5.98 -8.15
CA ARG A 42 -15.49 7.09 -8.87
C ARG A 42 -16.60 7.87 -9.58
N VAL A 43 -16.90 9.06 -9.05
CA VAL A 43 -17.86 9.98 -9.64
C VAL A 43 -17.05 11.08 -10.31
N GLU A 44 -16.86 10.98 -11.62
CA GLU A 44 -16.22 12.03 -12.42
C GLU A 44 -17.32 12.95 -12.99
N GLY A 45 -17.36 14.20 -12.52
CA GLY A 45 -18.21 15.25 -13.06
C GLY A 45 -17.41 16.34 -13.77
N GLU A 46 -18.05 17.12 -14.64
CA GLU A 46 -17.41 18.15 -15.48
C GLU A 46 -16.67 19.25 -14.71
N ARG A 47 -16.91 19.41 -13.39
CA ARG A 47 -16.27 20.44 -12.53
C ARG A 47 -15.48 19.86 -11.34
N GLY A 48 -15.40 18.53 -11.23
CA GLY A 48 -14.70 17.87 -10.12
C GLY A 48 -15.02 16.38 -10.03
N GLY A 49 -14.05 15.60 -9.55
CA GLY A 49 -14.19 14.16 -9.34
C GLY A 49 -14.15 13.79 -7.85
N PHE A 50 -15.03 12.90 -7.42
CA PHE A 50 -14.99 12.27 -6.09
C PHE A 50 -14.58 10.80 -6.23
N TYR A 51 -13.56 10.40 -5.47
CA TYR A 51 -13.03 9.04 -5.47
C TYR A 51 -13.08 8.46 -4.06
N PHE A 52 -13.78 7.33 -3.91
CA PHE A 52 -13.93 6.64 -2.63
C PHE A 52 -13.44 5.17 -2.72
N PRO A 53 -12.24 4.87 -2.19
CA PRO A 53 -11.57 3.57 -2.32
C PRO A 53 -12.08 2.52 -1.31
N LEU A 54 -13.38 2.19 -1.34
CA LEU A 54 -13.99 1.21 -0.42
C LEU A 54 -13.32 -0.17 -0.48
N THR A 55 -13.16 -0.68 -1.69
CA THR A 55 -12.69 -2.05 -1.94
C THR A 55 -11.23 -2.17 -1.54
N THR A 56 -10.44 -1.16 -1.89
CA THR A 56 -9.03 -1.06 -1.51
C THR A 56 -8.86 -1.07 0.02
N CYS A 57 -9.66 -0.30 0.76
CA CYS A 57 -9.62 -0.28 2.23
C CYS A 57 -9.95 -1.65 2.86
N ILE A 58 -10.95 -2.35 2.32
CA ILE A 58 -11.33 -3.69 2.80
C ILE A 58 -10.20 -4.70 2.56
N VAL A 59 -9.62 -4.71 1.36
CA VAL A 59 -8.51 -5.62 1.02
C VAL A 59 -7.31 -5.40 1.94
N ILE A 60 -6.93 -4.14 2.18
CA ILE A 60 -5.84 -3.80 3.10
C ILE A 60 -6.16 -4.29 4.52
N SER A 61 -7.38 -4.08 5.01
CA SER A 61 -7.80 -4.51 6.35
C SER A 61 -7.71 -6.03 6.52
N VAL A 62 -8.20 -6.79 5.53
CA VAL A 62 -8.14 -8.26 5.53
C VAL A 62 -6.69 -8.75 5.46
N ALA A 63 -5.87 -8.16 4.59
CA ALA A 63 -4.46 -8.52 4.46
C ALA A 63 -3.69 -8.28 5.77
N LEU A 64 -3.86 -7.11 6.39
CA LEU A 64 -3.25 -6.80 7.69
C LEU A 64 -3.74 -7.74 8.80
N SER A 65 -5.03 -8.09 8.80
CA SER A 65 -5.59 -9.03 9.77
C SER A 65 -5.00 -10.44 9.62
N LEU A 66 -4.85 -10.93 8.39
CA LEU A 66 -4.18 -12.20 8.07
C LEU A 66 -2.71 -12.19 8.47
N LEU A 67 -2.00 -11.10 8.20
CA LEU A 67 -0.60 -10.93 8.54
C LEU A 67 -0.40 -10.94 10.06
N MET A 68 -1.24 -10.20 10.80
CA MET A 68 -1.26 -10.24 12.26
C MET A 68 -1.63 -11.62 12.79
N TRP A 69 -2.57 -12.33 12.17
CA TRP A 69 -2.94 -13.69 12.56
C TRP A 69 -1.78 -14.67 12.39
N LEU A 70 -1.03 -14.55 11.28
CA LEU A 70 0.14 -15.39 10.99
C LEU A 70 1.28 -15.15 11.97
N PHE A 71 1.53 -13.90 12.37
CA PHE A 71 2.57 -13.56 13.36
C PHE A 71 2.14 -13.79 14.82
N ARG A 72 0.85 -14.02 15.08
CA ARG A 72 0.33 -14.32 16.42
C ARG A 72 0.33 -15.82 16.74
N ARG A 73 0.82 -16.65 15.82
CA ARG A 73 1.12 -18.09 16.00
C ARG A 73 2.62 -18.27 16.13
#